data_AF-A0A662YF50-F1
#
_entry.id   AF-A0A662YF50-F1
#
_cell.length_a   1.000
_cell.length_b   1.000
_cell.length_c   1.000
_cell.angle_alpha   90.00
_cell.angle_beta   90.00
_cell.angle_gamma   90.00
#
_symmetry.space_group_name_H-M   'P 1'
#
loop_
_entity.id
_entity.type
_entity.pdbx_description
1 polymer ?
#
loop_
_entity_poly.entity_id
_entity_poly.type
_entity_poly.pdbx_seq_one_letter_code
_entity_poly.pdbx_strand_id
1 'polypeptide(L)'
;MAAAATLLLLLLGVSVWPLYVLAVIPTGVMSLALTPQSRDQPQFAEQLCSPSINSGWGVPLPARHDSRWKRLHSLSTEQPSNREGCTPYILPPTGDDALSLRLSTLVIADRGNCSFVQKALLAQASGAKGLVIRGTKKAVYEAIASHSSSNTTAALAAAETDGTTLNAVEKPVFEYDCSRGEGFVTQLAAPIWQTDSRECSSNPKCTAKTCVLTGTMAQDGAAHQVCCMWDTYVLMGASNRTVAKSLTIPVVYVTIEDGQRLQRVLDDHPTSLVMRTYRRQLPFLDLSSVLLWAIGVATALGAAYYSADPTRRRKERAAAREHRKLQRQHGGDTTLDEEVDERADEPREDVWELDAKHAVAFIALAGVFLTVFYYVKIGGAIPVLFCLSGAATLTQVVAAPALEWLIPSVASREVILPLLGDTARISELLGLVPSGVLAGLWY
;
A
#
# COMPACT_ATOMS: atom_id res chain seq x y z
N MET A 1 26.54 18.97 -12.17
CA MET A 1 25.43 19.23 -13.11
C MET A 1 25.16 18.05 -14.05
N ALA A 2 26.16 17.36 -14.59
CA ALA A 2 25.94 16.09 -15.32
C ALA A 2 25.14 15.05 -14.52
N ALA A 3 25.42 14.95 -13.21
CA ALA A 3 24.68 14.08 -12.28
C ALA A 3 23.18 14.41 -12.17
N ALA A 4 22.80 15.68 -12.27
CA ALA A 4 21.40 16.12 -12.14
C ALA A 4 20.59 15.86 -13.42
N ALA A 5 21.21 16.00 -14.60
CA ALA A 5 20.60 15.64 -15.87
C ALA A 5 20.42 14.11 -16.00
N THR A 6 21.41 13.31 -15.56
CA THR A 6 21.23 11.85 -15.45
C THR A 6 20.20 11.46 -14.40
N LEU A 7 20.09 12.19 -13.28
CA LEU A 7 19.08 11.95 -12.25
C LEU A 7 17.67 12.24 -12.79
N LEU A 8 17.50 13.30 -13.59
CA LEU A 8 16.22 13.64 -14.20
C LEU A 8 15.79 12.62 -15.28
N LEU A 9 16.73 12.15 -16.10
CA LEU A 9 16.49 11.06 -17.06
C LEU A 9 16.21 9.72 -16.37
N LEU A 10 16.86 9.43 -15.23
CA LEU A 10 16.56 8.27 -14.40
C LEU A 10 15.18 8.40 -13.72
N LEU A 11 14.80 9.57 -13.22
CA LEU A 11 13.51 9.81 -12.58
C LEU A 11 12.34 9.76 -13.59
N LEU A 12 12.52 10.33 -14.79
CA LEU A 12 11.56 10.21 -15.90
C LEU A 12 11.47 8.77 -16.46
N GLY A 13 12.56 8.01 -16.40
CA GLY A 13 12.57 6.59 -16.76
C GLY A 13 11.88 5.68 -15.74
N VAL A 14 11.93 6.04 -14.45
CA VAL A 14 11.29 5.29 -13.35
C VAL A 14 9.79 5.61 -13.24
N SER A 15 9.35 6.81 -13.62
CA SER A 15 7.92 7.21 -13.55
C SER A 15 7.03 6.55 -14.61
N VAL A 16 7.59 5.88 -15.61
CA VAL A 16 6.83 5.17 -16.66
C VAL A 16 6.63 3.68 -16.34
N TRP A 17 7.22 3.18 -15.25
CA TRP A 17 6.91 1.85 -14.78
C TRP A 17 5.64 1.93 -13.93
N PRO A 18 4.53 1.27 -14.33
CA PRO A 18 3.40 1.13 -13.44
C PRO A 18 3.88 0.26 -12.28
N LEU A 19 4.29 0.91 -11.19
CA LEU A 19 4.42 0.30 -9.88
C LEU A 19 3.01 -0.06 -9.42
N TYR A 20 2.48 -1.14 -9.99
CA TYR A 20 1.38 -1.86 -9.39
C TYR A 20 1.84 -2.25 -7.99
N VAL A 21 1.30 -1.59 -6.97
CA VAL A 21 1.45 -2.02 -5.58
C VAL A 21 0.68 -3.33 -5.47
N LEU A 22 1.39 -4.43 -5.73
CA LEU A 22 0.86 -5.78 -5.67
C LEU A 22 0.77 -6.21 -4.20
N ALA A 23 -0.47 -6.19 -3.73
CA ALA A 23 -0.98 -6.97 -2.61
C ALA A 23 -0.56 -6.58 -1.19
N VAL A 24 -1.50 -6.73 -0.27
CA VAL A 24 -1.23 -6.87 1.17
C VAL A 24 -0.40 -8.15 1.32
N ILE A 25 0.91 -8.01 1.53
CA ILE A 25 1.76 -9.19 1.61
C ILE A 25 1.58 -9.82 2.99
N PRO A 26 1.11 -11.08 3.08
CA PRO A 26 1.04 -11.81 4.34
C PRO A 26 2.40 -11.87 5.05
N THR A 27 2.37 -11.76 6.38
CA THR A 27 3.56 -11.74 7.24
C THR A 27 3.91 -13.11 7.83
N GLY A 28 3.08 -14.12 7.58
CA GLY A 28 3.30 -15.51 8.01
C GLY A 28 3.72 -16.41 6.87
N VAL A 29 4.46 -17.47 7.22
CA VAL A 29 4.79 -18.58 6.34
C VAL A 29 4.37 -19.88 7.03
N MET A 30 3.77 -20.77 6.26
CA MET A 30 3.39 -22.13 6.62
C MET A 30 4.22 -23.10 5.80
N SER A 31 4.94 -24.01 6.44
CA SER A 31 5.76 -25.03 5.78
C SER A 31 5.30 -26.43 6.16
N LEU A 32 5.34 -27.34 5.19
CA LEU A 32 4.93 -28.74 5.34
C LEU A 32 6.15 -29.66 5.19
N ALA A 33 6.19 -30.76 5.94
CA ALA A 33 7.15 -31.84 5.73
C ALA A 33 6.55 -33.20 6.07
N LEU A 34 7.17 -34.25 5.52
CA LEU A 34 6.83 -35.64 5.79
C LEU A 34 7.77 -36.24 6.86
N THR A 35 7.25 -37.18 7.64
CA THR A 35 7.95 -37.91 8.70
C THR A 35 7.95 -39.42 8.39
N PRO A 36 9.09 -40.14 8.53
CA PRO A 36 10.42 -39.67 8.92
C PRO A 36 11.03 -38.80 7.82
N GLN A 37 11.91 -37.88 8.21
CA GLN A 37 12.45 -36.79 7.39
C GLN A 37 13.05 -37.31 6.05
N SER A 38 12.20 -37.49 5.03
CA SER A 38 12.64 -37.85 3.69
C SER A 38 13.37 -36.64 3.09
N ARG A 39 14.43 -36.89 2.32
CA ARG A 39 15.06 -35.84 1.50
C ARG A 39 14.08 -35.21 0.50
N ASP A 40 13.00 -35.90 0.19
CA ASP A 40 11.90 -35.39 -0.60
C ASP A 40 11.06 -34.41 0.22
N GLN A 41 11.13 -33.13 -0.17
CA GLN A 41 10.16 -32.12 0.25
C GLN A 41 8.80 -32.43 -0.38
N PRO A 42 7.68 -32.17 0.31
CA PRO A 42 6.38 -32.20 -0.35
C PRO A 42 6.40 -31.26 -1.56
N GLN A 43 5.65 -31.60 -2.63
CA GLN A 43 5.62 -30.85 -3.91
C GLN A 43 5.35 -29.34 -3.75
N PHE A 44 4.81 -28.95 -2.59
CA PHE A 44 4.68 -27.57 -2.15
C PHE A 44 5.19 -27.46 -0.70
N ALA A 45 6.33 -26.78 -0.48
CA ALA A 45 7.04 -26.78 0.81
C ALA A 45 6.79 -25.54 1.69
N GLU A 46 6.43 -24.38 1.10
CA GLU A 46 6.22 -23.13 1.83
C GLU A 46 5.09 -22.29 1.20
N GLN A 47 4.07 -21.99 2.01
CA GLN A 47 2.89 -21.20 1.70
C GLN A 47 2.90 -19.91 2.51
N LEU A 48 2.39 -18.83 1.94
CA LEU A 48 2.18 -17.62 2.71
C LEU A 48 0.86 -17.73 3.49
N CYS A 49 0.78 -17.11 4.67
CA CYS A 49 -0.42 -17.11 5.50
C CYS A 49 -0.57 -15.80 6.28
N SER A 50 -1.81 -15.43 6.59
CA SER A 50 -2.14 -14.22 7.35
C SER A 50 -2.27 -14.57 8.83
N PRO A 51 -1.36 -14.15 9.72
CA PRO A 51 -1.50 -14.41 11.15
C PRO A 51 -2.49 -13.43 11.82
N SER A 52 -3.20 -13.89 12.84
CA SER A 52 -4.18 -13.07 13.59
C SER A 52 -3.58 -11.84 14.25
N ILE A 53 -2.28 -11.89 14.56
CA ILE A 53 -1.56 -10.76 15.17
C ILE A 53 -1.57 -9.51 14.28
N ASN A 54 -1.66 -9.66 12.94
CA ASN A 54 -1.80 -8.53 12.03
C ASN A 54 -3.13 -7.79 12.21
N SER A 55 -4.13 -8.45 12.80
CA SER A 55 -5.43 -7.86 13.17
C SER A 55 -5.49 -7.45 14.65
N GLY A 56 -4.35 -7.48 15.36
CA GLY A 56 -4.22 -6.99 16.72
C GLY A 56 -4.61 -7.97 17.82
N TRP A 57 -4.69 -9.28 17.55
CA TRP A 57 -5.01 -10.30 18.57
C TRP A 57 -4.32 -11.65 18.36
N GLY A 58 -4.33 -12.47 19.41
CA GLY A 58 -3.60 -13.73 19.47
C GLY A 58 -2.11 -13.51 19.71
N VAL A 59 -1.33 -14.58 19.57
CA VAL A 59 0.13 -14.53 19.78
C VAL A 59 0.88 -14.42 18.46
N PRO A 60 2.06 -13.77 18.45
CA PRO A 60 2.90 -13.73 17.26
C PRO A 60 3.34 -15.14 16.85
N LEU A 61 3.49 -15.35 15.54
CA LEU A 61 4.16 -16.52 15.02
C LEU A 61 5.63 -16.56 15.50
N PRO A 62 6.18 -17.75 15.80
CA PRO A 62 7.56 -17.89 16.21
C PRO A 62 8.51 -17.45 15.09
N ALA A 63 9.73 -17.08 15.47
CA ALA A 63 10.78 -16.84 14.49
C ALA A 63 11.08 -18.14 13.72
N ARG A 64 11.56 -18.02 12.47
CA ARG A 64 11.85 -19.17 11.59
C ARG A 64 12.67 -20.26 12.28
N HIS A 65 13.64 -19.88 13.10
CA HIS A 65 14.55 -20.79 13.82
C HIS A 65 13.89 -21.53 15.01
N ASP A 66 12.82 -21.00 15.58
CA ASP A 66 12.19 -21.55 16.79
C ASP A 66 10.88 -22.32 16.51
N SER A 67 10.50 -22.45 15.24
CA SER A 67 9.23 -23.10 14.87
C SER A 67 9.31 -24.63 15.02
N ARG A 68 8.65 -25.16 16.06
CA ARG A 68 8.48 -26.61 16.23
C ARG A 68 7.43 -27.15 15.26
N TRP A 69 7.67 -28.37 14.78
CA TRP A 69 6.69 -29.14 14.01
C TRP A 69 5.46 -29.46 14.86
N LYS A 70 4.30 -29.44 14.20
CA LYS A 70 3.00 -29.76 14.80
C LYS A 70 2.33 -30.87 14.00
N ARG A 71 1.68 -31.80 14.71
CA ARG A 71 0.77 -32.79 14.11
C ARG A 71 -0.48 -32.06 13.65
N LEU A 72 -1.01 -32.44 12.49
CA LEU A 72 -2.21 -31.84 11.93
C LEU A 72 -3.45 -32.62 12.37
N HIS A 73 -4.50 -31.90 12.76
CA HIS A 73 -5.83 -32.45 13.01
C HIS A 73 -6.85 -31.65 12.20
N SER A 74 -7.33 -32.23 11.09
CA SER A 74 -8.27 -31.57 10.19
C SER A 74 -9.71 -31.86 10.62
N LEU A 75 -10.44 -30.85 11.05
CA LEU A 75 -11.85 -31.02 11.42
C LEU A 75 -12.70 -31.42 10.22
N SER A 76 -12.34 -31.00 9.00
CA SER A 76 -13.08 -31.36 7.79
C SER A 76 -13.02 -32.87 7.48
N THR A 77 -11.92 -33.54 7.84
CA THR A 77 -11.73 -34.98 7.66
C THR A 77 -12.23 -35.76 8.87
N GLU A 78 -11.84 -35.34 10.07
CA GLU A 78 -12.05 -36.10 11.31
C GLU A 78 -13.45 -35.89 11.91
N GLN A 79 -14.04 -34.70 11.72
CA GLN A 79 -15.35 -34.32 12.26
C GLN A 79 -16.18 -33.53 11.22
N PRO A 80 -16.69 -34.19 10.16
CA PRO A 80 -17.31 -33.49 9.03
C PRO A 80 -18.52 -32.60 9.38
N SER A 81 -19.22 -32.91 10.49
CA SER A 81 -20.32 -32.13 11.05
C SER A 81 -19.87 -30.84 11.74
N ASN A 82 -18.61 -30.78 12.19
CA ASN A 82 -17.98 -29.63 12.84
C ASN A 82 -16.73 -29.15 12.08
N ARG A 83 -16.72 -29.27 10.75
CA ARG A 83 -15.59 -28.85 9.89
C ARG A 83 -15.18 -27.39 10.07
N GLU A 84 -16.13 -26.54 10.46
CA GLU A 84 -15.92 -25.12 10.73
C GLU A 84 -15.38 -24.87 12.16
N GLY A 85 -15.41 -25.86 13.06
CA GLY A 85 -14.93 -25.71 14.43
C GLY A 85 -15.71 -24.69 15.26
N CYS A 86 -17.04 -24.63 15.06
CA CYS A 86 -17.93 -23.70 15.75
C CYS A 86 -18.60 -24.30 17.00
N THR A 87 -18.52 -25.61 17.17
CA THR A 87 -18.94 -26.32 18.39
C THR A 87 -17.72 -26.92 19.11
N PRO A 88 -17.80 -27.22 20.42
CA PRO A 88 -16.70 -27.86 21.15
C PRO A 88 -16.31 -29.23 20.56
N TYR A 89 -15.02 -29.53 20.56
CA TYR A 89 -14.44 -30.80 20.10
C TYR A 89 -13.25 -31.19 20.97
N ILE A 90 -12.93 -32.48 20.98
CA ILE A 90 -11.82 -33.06 21.75
C ILE A 90 -10.78 -33.58 20.76
N LEU A 91 -9.52 -33.27 21.02
CA LEU A 91 -8.40 -33.80 20.24
C LEU A 91 -8.11 -35.25 20.65
N PRO A 92 -7.72 -36.12 19.71
CA PRO A 92 -7.30 -37.47 20.06
C PRO A 92 -6.13 -37.41 21.05
N PRO A 93 -6.09 -38.32 22.05
CA PRO A 93 -5.02 -38.34 23.03
C PRO A 93 -3.67 -38.47 22.33
N THR A 94 -2.67 -37.71 22.79
CA THR A 94 -1.29 -37.89 22.32
C THR A 94 -0.85 -39.29 22.74
N GLY A 95 -0.69 -40.21 21.79
CA GLY A 95 -0.20 -41.56 22.08
C GLY A 95 1.15 -41.52 22.82
N ASP A 96 1.46 -42.60 23.54
CA ASP A 96 2.60 -42.70 24.47
C ASP A 96 3.98 -42.70 23.78
N ASP A 97 4.03 -42.61 22.45
CA ASP A 97 5.28 -42.53 21.71
C ASP A 97 6.07 -41.28 22.07
N ALA A 98 7.38 -41.42 22.30
CA ALA A 98 8.28 -40.33 22.64
C ALA A 98 8.26 -39.16 21.61
N LEU A 99 7.92 -39.44 20.35
CA LEU A 99 7.71 -38.43 19.30
C LEU A 99 6.35 -37.72 19.44
N SER A 100 5.30 -38.48 19.76
CA SER A 100 3.94 -37.99 20.00
C SER A 100 3.84 -37.09 21.24
N LEU A 101 4.70 -37.32 22.23
CA LEU A 101 4.86 -36.47 23.42
C LEU A 101 5.62 -35.15 23.12
N ARG A 102 6.41 -35.09 22.04
CA ARG A 102 7.21 -33.91 21.65
C ARG A 102 6.50 -33.02 20.63
N LEU A 103 5.59 -33.57 19.84
CA LEU A 103 4.81 -32.84 18.85
C LEU A 103 3.56 -32.26 19.48
N SER A 104 3.30 -30.99 19.17
CA SER A 104 2.03 -30.35 19.54
C SER A 104 1.00 -30.52 18.44
N THR A 105 -0.29 -30.56 18.79
CA THR A 105 -1.37 -30.65 17.81
C THR A 105 -1.75 -29.26 17.31
N LEU A 106 -1.92 -29.13 16.00
CA LEU A 106 -2.46 -27.96 15.34
C LEU A 106 -3.76 -28.34 14.64
N VAL A 107 -4.78 -27.54 14.86
CA VAL A 107 -6.12 -27.76 14.30
C VAL A 107 -6.26 -27.04 12.97
N ILE A 108 -6.92 -27.66 12.02
CA ILE A 108 -7.33 -27.06 10.75
C ILE A 108 -8.86 -27.02 10.71
N ALA A 109 -9.42 -25.84 10.51
CA ALA A 109 -10.86 -25.61 10.45
C ALA A 109 -11.23 -24.74 9.23
N ASP A 110 -12.41 -24.97 8.67
CA ASP A 110 -12.93 -24.18 7.57
C ASP A 110 -13.52 -22.83 8.07
N ARG A 111 -13.35 -21.77 7.27
CA ARG A 111 -14.05 -20.48 7.46
C ARG A 111 -15.56 -20.71 7.24
N GLY A 112 -16.38 -20.02 8.05
CA GLY A 112 -17.85 -20.07 7.98
C GLY A 112 -18.51 -20.12 9.35
N ASN A 113 -19.80 -19.77 9.42
CA ASN A 113 -20.76 -19.97 10.53
C ASN A 113 -20.47 -19.30 11.90
N CYS A 114 -19.21 -19.04 12.26
CA CYS A 114 -18.83 -18.36 13.50
C CYS A 114 -17.57 -17.49 13.34
N SER A 115 -17.32 -16.61 14.31
CA SER A 115 -16.18 -15.67 14.27
C SER A 115 -14.82 -16.38 14.39
N PHE A 116 -13.77 -15.76 13.85
CA PHE A 116 -12.39 -16.27 13.95
C PHE A 116 -11.94 -16.43 15.41
N VAL A 117 -12.32 -15.50 16.28
CA VAL A 117 -12.02 -15.54 17.72
C VAL A 117 -12.69 -16.74 18.38
N GLN A 118 -13.95 -17.03 18.05
CA GLN A 118 -14.67 -18.18 18.60
C GLN A 118 -14.02 -19.52 18.20
N LYS A 119 -13.63 -19.69 16.93
CA LYS A 119 -12.89 -20.87 16.47
C LYS A 119 -11.58 -21.04 17.24
N ALA A 120 -10.86 -19.94 17.46
CA ALA A 120 -9.61 -19.94 18.22
C ALA A 120 -9.80 -20.33 19.69
N LEU A 121 -10.89 -19.89 20.34
CA LEU A 121 -11.21 -20.28 21.71
C LEU A 121 -11.49 -21.78 21.82
N LEU A 122 -12.27 -22.32 20.89
CA LEU A 122 -12.61 -23.74 20.88
C LEU A 122 -11.38 -24.61 20.58
N ALA A 123 -10.51 -24.17 19.67
CA ALA A 123 -9.22 -24.81 19.42
C ALA A 123 -8.30 -24.77 20.64
N GLN A 124 -8.24 -23.64 21.35
CA GLN A 124 -7.46 -23.54 22.58
C GLN A 124 -8.03 -24.44 23.68
N ALA A 125 -9.35 -24.47 23.84
CA ALA A 125 -10.04 -25.28 24.84
C ALA A 125 -9.88 -26.79 24.58
N SER A 126 -9.73 -27.21 23.32
CA SER A 126 -9.44 -28.61 22.96
C SER A 126 -7.99 -29.02 23.19
N GLY A 127 -7.11 -28.08 23.61
CA GLY A 127 -5.69 -28.33 23.89
C GLY A 127 -4.76 -28.11 22.69
N ALA A 128 -5.27 -27.57 21.58
CA ALA A 128 -4.44 -27.27 20.42
C ALA A 128 -3.36 -26.22 20.75
N LYS A 129 -2.21 -26.27 20.06
CA LYS A 129 -1.16 -25.25 20.15
C LYS A 129 -1.12 -24.32 18.94
N GLY A 130 -2.16 -24.34 18.13
CA GLY A 130 -2.35 -23.45 17.00
C GLY A 130 -3.58 -23.83 16.19
N LEU A 131 -4.04 -22.86 15.39
CA LEU A 131 -5.20 -23.02 14.53
C LEU A 131 -4.87 -22.48 13.13
N VAL A 132 -5.18 -23.27 12.10
CA VAL A 132 -5.24 -22.83 10.71
C VAL A 132 -6.70 -22.72 10.31
N ILE A 133 -7.07 -21.55 9.79
CA ILE A 133 -8.39 -21.29 9.24
C ILE A 133 -8.26 -21.25 7.73
N ARG A 134 -8.96 -22.16 7.06
CA ARG A 134 -8.98 -22.22 5.60
C ARG A 134 -10.10 -21.38 5.03
N GLY A 135 -9.78 -20.56 4.03
CA GLY A 135 -10.80 -19.99 3.16
C GLY A 135 -11.63 -21.10 2.51
N THR A 136 -12.94 -20.88 2.39
CA THR A 136 -13.83 -21.75 1.60
C THR A 136 -14.72 -20.89 0.70
N LYS A 137 -15.06 -21.42 -0.49
CA LYS A 137 -16.02 -20.79 -1.40
C LYS A 137 -17.39 -20.60 -0.74
N LYS A 138 -17.77 -21.54 0.14
CA LYS A 138 -18.99 -21.44 0.97
C LYS A 138 -18.99 -20.18 1.82
N ALA A 139 -17.91 -19.90 2.56
CA ALA A 139 -17.84 -18.71 3.42
C ALA A 139 -17.89 -17.39 2.63
N VAL A 140 -17.29 -17.38 1.43
CA VAL A 140 -17.36 -16.24 0.52
C VAL A 140 -18.80 -16.00 0.06
N TYR A 141 -19.48 -17.07 -0.38
CA TYR A 141 -20.88 -17.00 -0.77
C TYR A 141 -21.79 -16.55 0.38
N GLU A 142 -21.62 -17.09 1.58
CA GLU A 142 -22.39 -16.68 2.76
C GLU A 142 -22.16 -15.20 3.13
N ALA A 143 -20.92 -14.70 2.99
CA ALA A 143 -20.61 -13.30 3.18
C ALA A 143 -21.37 -12.42 2.18
N ILE A 144 -21.38 -12.80 0.89
CA ILE A 144 -22.13 -12.09 -0.16
C ILE A 144 -23.65 -12.14 0.13
N ALA A 145 -24.19 -13.32 0.43
CA ALA A 145 -25.61 -13.50 0.71
C ALA A 145 -26.08 -12.68 1.93
N SER A 146 -25.26 -12.60 2.98
CA SER A 146 -25.55 -11.78 4.16
C SER A 146 -25.62 -10.28 3.85
N HIS A 147 -24.82 -9.81 2.89
CA HIS A 147 -24.89 -8.43 2.39
C HIS A 147 -26.17 -8.17 1.60
N SER A 148 -26.57 -9.09 0.72
CA SER A 148 -27.79 -8.94 -0.09
C SER A 148 -29.07 -8.94 0.75
N SER A 149 -29.12 -9.69 1.86
CA SER A 149 -30.28 -9.71 2.77
C SER A 149 -30.49 -8.40 3.55
N SER A 150 -29.41 -7.62 3.77
CA SER A 150 -29.50 -6.29 4.39
C SER A 150 -30.21 -5.28 3.49
N ASN A 151 -30.22 -5.49 2.17
CA ASN A 151 -30.85 -4.58 1.21
C ASN A 151 -32.36 -4.83 1.04
N THR A 152 -32.91 -5.93 1.54
CA THR A 152 -34.34 -6.28 1.33
C THR A 152 -35.17 -6.34 2.62
N THR A 153 -34.58 -6.39 3.81
CA THR A 153 -35.38 -6.51 5.06
C THR A 153 -34.97 -5.56 6.19
N ALA A 154 -33.76 -5.01 6.21
CA ALA A 154 -33.35 -4.05 7.25
C ALA A 154 -33.86 -2.61 6.99
N ALA A 155 -34.12 -2.24 5.73
CA ALA A 155 -34.68 -0.94 5.37
C ALA A 155 -36.16 -0.79 5.79
N LEU A 156 -36.88 -1.91 5.96
CA LEU A 156 -38.29 -1.90 6.39
C LEU A 156 -38.43 -1.99 7.92
N ALA A 157 -37.49 -2.63 8.63
CA ALA A 157 -37.55 -2.77 10.09
C ALA A 157 -36.91 -1.59 10.85
N ALA A 158 -35.97 -0.84 10.24
CA ALA A 158 -35.35 0.33 10.86
C ALA A 158 -36.13 1.63 10.64
N ALA A 159 -37.17 1.62 9.80
CA ALA A 159 -37.98 2.81 9.47
C ALA A 159 -39.15 3.05 10.45
N GLU A 160 -39.40 2.15 11.41
CA GLU A 160 -40.60 2.24 12.25
C GLU A 160 -40.37 2.61 13.73
N THR A 161 -39.12 2.77 14.21
CA THR A 161 -38.92 3.04 15.66
C THR A 161 -37.83 4.01 16.13
N ASP A 162 -37.02 4.65 15.29
CA ASP A 162 -36.32 5.86 15.76
C ASP A 162 -35.76 6.72 14.63
N GLY A 163 -36.06 8.01 14.66
CA GLY A 163 -35.69 9.01 13.64
C GLY A 163 -34.21 9.40 13.66
N THR A 164 -33.30 8.43 13.74
CA THR A 164 -31.86 8.64 13.57
C THR A 164 -31.39 7.97 12.30
N THR A 165 -31.03 8.77 11.30
CA THR A 165 -30.40 8.33 10.05
C THR A 165 -28.99 7.81 10.34
N LEU A 166 -28.91 6.58 10.86
CA LEU A 166 -27.71 5.77 10.72
C LEU A 166 -27.60 5.44 9.25
N ASN A 167 -26.80 6.24 8.53
CA ASN A 167 -26.29 5.87 7.23
C ASN A 167 -25.70 4.47 7.37
N ALA A 168 -26.41 3.46 6.88
CA ALA A 168 -25.85 2.15 6.69
C ALA A 168 -24.64 2.37 5.79
N VAL A 169 -23.44 2.36 6.37
CA VAL A 169 -22.21 2.41 5.62
C VAL A 169 -22.26 1.16 4.77
N GLU A 170 -22.61 1.34 3.50
CA GLU A 170 -22.61 0.30 2.49
C GLU A 170 -21.18 -0.23 2.42
N LYS A 171 -20.91 -1.30 3.17
CA LYS A 171 -19.59 -1.91 3.20
C LYS A 171 -19.38 -2.49 1.80
N PRO A 172 -18.34 -2.06 1.06
CA PRO A 172 -18.12 -2.57 -0.28
C PRO A 172 -17.99 -4.08 -0.26
N VAL A 173 -18.57 -4.74 -1.25
CA VAL A 173 -18.45 -6.19 -1.39
C VAL A 173 -17.04 -6.49 -1.91
N PHE A 174 -16.13 -6.83 -1.00
CA PHE A 174 -14.72 -7.13 -1.31
C PHE A 174 -14.45 -8.61 -1.64
N GLU A 175 -15.50 -9.40 -1.87
CA GLU A 175 -15.42 -10.86 -2.01
C GLU A 175 -15.34 -11.33 -3.48
N TYR A 176 -15.75 -10.49 -4.45
CA TYR A 176 -15.67 -10.76 -5.90
C TYR A 176 -15.33 -9.49 -6.70
N ASP A 177 -14.86 -9.63 -7.94
CA ASP A 177 -14.64 -8.54 -8.90
C ASP A 177 -15.02 -8.98 -10.31
N CYS A 178 -16.13 -8.44 -10.81
CA CYS A 178 -16.67 -8.74 -12.13
C CYS A 178 -15.77 -8.21 -13.26
N SER A 179 -14.96 -7.17 -13.02
CA SER A 179 -14.06 -6.62 -14.05
C SER A 179 -12.93 -7.59 -14.43
N ARG A 180 -12.64 -8.56 -13.57
CA ARG A 180 -11.65 -9.63 -13.77
C ARG A 180 -12.23 -10.90 -14.35
N GLY A 181 -13.55 -11.00 -14.43
CA GLY A 181 -14.26 -12.16 -14.95
C GLY A 181 -15.70 -12.11 -14.54
N GLU A 182 -16.59 -12.26 -15.51
CA GLU A 182 -18.03 -12.27 -15.34
C GLU A 182 -18.61 -13.37 -16.23
N GLY A 183 -19.68 -14.00 -15.75
CA GLY A 183 -20.45 -14.98 -16.50
C GLY A 183 -21.89 -15.00 -16.00
N PHE A 184 -22.76 -15.66 -16.77
CA PHE A 184 -24.16 -15.81 -16.43
C PHE A 184 -24.55 -17.28 -16.50
N VAL A 185 -25.21 -17.77 -15.45
CA VAL A 185 -25.59 -19.17 -15.31
C VAL A 185 -27.09 -19.30 -15.09
N THR A 186 -27.74 -20.14 -15.90
CA THR A 186 -29.18 -20.44 -15.77
C THR A 186 -29.42 -21.61 -14.82
N GLN A 187 -28.44 -22.50 -14.67
CA GLN A 187 -28.49 -23.65 -13.77
C GLN A 187 -27.55 -23.45 -12.58
N LEU A 188 -28.12 -23.52 -11.38
CA LEU A 188 -27.37 -23.44 -10.13
C LEU A 188 -26.86 -24.82 -9.73
N ALA A 189 -25.62 -24.88 -9.23
CA ALA A 189 -25.06 -26.13 -8.71
C ALA A 189 -25.72 -26.52 -7.37
N ALA A 190 -25.65 -27.81 -7.02
CA ALA A 190 -26.01 -28.31 -5.70
C ALA A 190 -24.76 -28.87 -5.01
N PRO A 191 -24.24 -28.23 -3.95
CA PRO A 191 -24.76 -27.03 -3.28
C PRO A 191 -24.51 -25.70 -4.02
N ILE A 192 -25.35 -24.70 -3.73
CA ILE A 192 -25.43 -23.43 -4.50
C ILE A 192 -24.11 -22.66 -4.57
N TRP A 193 -23.29 -22.68 -3.51
CA TRP A 193 -22.00 -21.99 -3.46
C TRP A 193 -20.94 -22.63 -4.36
N GLN A 194 -21.20 -23.81 -4.95
CA GLN A 194 -20.30 -24.41 -5.94
C GLN A 194 -20.57 -23.91 -7.37
N THR A 195 -21.64 -23.14 -7.58
CA THR A 195 -21.99 -22.60 -8.89
C THR A 195 -20.81 -21.82 -9.48
N ASP A 196 -20.47 -22.13 -10.73
CA ASP A 196 -19.36 -21.55 -11.45
C ASP A 196 -19.72 -21.45 -12.95
N SER A 197 -19.03 -20.59 -13.68
CA SER A 197 -19.17 -20.41 -15.12
C SER A 197 -17.82 -20.64 -15.78
N ARG A 198 -17.81 -21.35 -16.90
CA ARG A 198 -16.57 -21.56 -17.66
C ARG A 198 -16.08 -20.24 -18.26
N GLU A 199 -16.99 -19.38 -18.69
CA GLU A 199 -16.71 -18.05 -19.23
C GLU A 199 -15.96 -17.18 -18.20
N CYS A 200 -16.40 -17.22 -16.95
CA CYS A 200 -15.78 -16.46 -15.88
C CYS A 200 -14.48 -17.10 -15.36
N SER A 201 -14.49 -18.41 -15.08
CA SER A 201 -13.34 -19.13 -14.50
C SER A 201 -12.16 -19.31 -15.46
N SER A 202 -12.41 -19.36 -16.78
CA SER A 202 -11.36 -19.44 -17.81
C SER A 202 -10.80 -18.08 -18.21
N ASN A 203 -11.37 -16.97 -17.71
CA ASN A 203 -10.87 -15.64 -18.01
C ASN A 203 -9.44 -15.48 -17.43
N PRO A 204 -8.44 -15.10 -18.25
CA PRO A 204 -7.05 -14.96 -17.79
C PRO A 204 -6.87 -13.89 -16.71
N LYS A 205 -7.79 -12.92 -16.61
CA LYS A 205 -7.78 -11.90 -15.54
C LYS A 205 -8.25 -12.46 -14.20
N CYS A 206 -8.95 -13.59 -14.19
CA CYS A 206 -9.46 -14.22 -12.98
C CYS A 206 -8.39 -15.11 -12.33
N THR A 207 -7.60 -14.52 -11.44
CA THR A 207 -6.48 -15.21 -10.77
C THR A 207 -6.94 -16.44 -9.96
N ALA A 208 -8.12 -16.38 -9.33
CA ALA A 208 -8.66 -17.47 -8.53
C ALA A 208 -9.17 -18.67 -9.35
N LYS A 209 -9.37 -18.50 -10.67
CA LYS A 209 -9.92 -19.51 -11.59
C LYS A 209 -11.25 -20.14 -11.14
N THR A 210 -12.01 -19.43 -10.32
CA THR A 210 -13.34 -19.83 -9.88
C THR A 210 -14.18 -18.60 -9.61
N CYS A 211 -15.49 -18.71 -9.85
CA CYS A 211 -16.42 -17.60 -9.73
C CYS A 211 -17.49 -17.88 -8.69
N VAL A 212 -18.06 -16.82 -8.13
CA VAL A 212 -19.07 -16.88 -7.09
C VAL A 212 -20.32 -16.09 -7.52
N LEU A 213 -21.48 -16.55 -7.06
CA LEU A 213 -22.75 -15.87 -7.28
C LEU A 213 -22.77 -14.53 -6.57
N THR A 214 -23.17 -13.47 -7.28
CA THR A 214 -23.28 -12.10 -6.75
C THR A 214 -24.65 -11.82 -6.12
N GLY A 215 -25.66 -12.61 -6.48
CA GLY A 215 -27.05 -12.39 -6.08
C GLY A 215 -27.83 -11.47 -7.03
N THR A 216 -27.20 -10.97 -8.11
CA THR A 216 -27.87 -10.22 -9.17
C THR A 216 -28.24 -11.14 -10.33
N MET A 217 -29.26 -10.72 -11.09
CA MET A 217 -29.75 -11.41 -12.28
C MET A 217 -29.39 -10.61 -13.53
N ALA A 218 -29.29 -11.29 -14.68
CA ALA A 218 -29.29 -10.66 -15.99
C ALA A 218 -30.57 -9.83 -16.20
N GLN A 219 -30.55 -8.85 -17.12
CA GLN A 219 -31.68 -7.94 -17.37
C GLN A 219 -32.98 -8.66 -17.74
N ASP A 220 -32.84 -9.84 -18.34
CA ASP A 220 -33.86 -10.76 -18.80
C ASP A 220 -34.36 -11.70 -17.69
N GLY A 221 -33.78 -11.64 -16.48
CA GLY A 221 -34.25 -12.36 -15.29
C GLY A 221 -34.08 -13.88 -15.33
N ALA A 222 -33.54 -14.44 -16.42
CA ALA A 222 -33.41 -15.88 -16.62
C ALA A 222 -32.06 -16.46 -16.16
N ALA A 223 -31.04 -15.63 -15.96
CA ALA A 223 -29.68 -16.06 -15.64
C ALA A 223 -29.12 -15.31 -14.41
N HIS A 224 -28.44 -16.05 -13.54
CA HIS A 224 -27.75 -15.50 -12.38
C HIS A 224 -26.35 -15.03 -12.76
N GLN A 225 -25.96 -13.84 -12.30
CA GLN A 225 -24.60 -13.33 -12.50
C GLN A 225 -23.62 -14.04 -11.55
N VAL A 226 -22.48 -14.45 -12.11
CA VAL A 226 -21.32 -14.92 -11.36
C VAL A 226 -20.11 -14.06 -11.72
N CYS A 227 -19.31 -13.73 -10.72
CA CYS A 227 -18.11 -12.92 -10.91
C CYS A 227 -16.87 -13.59 -10.32
N CYS A 228 -15.71 -13.20 -10.82
CA CYS A 228 -14.43 -13.75 -10.39
C CYS A 228 -14.26 -13.53 -8.88
N MET A 229 -14.06 -14.61 -8.16
CA MET A 229 -13.89 -14.58 -6.71
C MET A 229 -12.51 -14.03 -6.34
N TRP A 230 -12.44 -13.25 -5.25
CA TRP A 230 -11.15 -12.91 -4.68
C TRP A 230 -10.63 -14.06 -3.84
N ASP A 231 -9.49 -14.63 -4.22
CA ASP A 231 -8.75 -15.56 -3.37
C ASP A 231 -7.56 -14.87 -2.72
N THR A 232 -7.85 -14.01 -1.75
CA THR A 232 -6.83 -13.20 -1.07
C THR A 232 -6.78 -13.42 0.43
N TYR A 233 -5.70 -12.95 1.05
CA TYR A 233 -5.51 -13.04 2.49
C TYR A 233 -6.49 -12.15 3.23
N VAL A 234 -7.22 -12.75 4.18
CA VAL A 234 -8.17 -12.02 5.01
C VAL A 234 -7.49 -11.54 6.29
N LEU A 235 -7.76 -10.29 6.67
CA LEU A 235 -7.48 -9.78 8.00
C LEU A 235 -8.56 -10.28 8.94
N MET A 236 -8.18 -11.13 9.89
CA MET A 236 -9.11 -11.74 10.84
C MET A 236 -9.54 -10.72 11.90
N GLY A 237 -10.54 -9.89 11.62
CA GLY A 237 -11.07 -8.95 12.61
C GLY A 237 -11.60 -9.65 13.86
N ALA A 238 -11.43 -9.01 15.03
CA ALA A 238 -12.02 -9.45 16.29
C ALA A 238 -13.17 -8.51 16.69
N SER A 239 -14.41 -9.03 16.72
CA SER A 239 -15.58 -8.29 17.18
C SER A 239 -15.48 -7.97 18.68
N ASN A 240 -15.00 -8.93 19.48
CA ASN A 240 -14.81 -8.76 20.92
C ASN A 240 -13.33 -8.84 21.30
N ARG A 241 -12.70 -7.67 21.50
CA ARG A 241 -11.28 -7.56 21.82
C ARG A 241 -10.91 -8.09 23.21
N THR A 242 -11.80 -8.05 24.20
CA THR A 242 -11.49 -8.52 25.56
C THR A 242 -11.31 -10.03 25.57
N VAL A 243 -12.21 -10.74 24.89
CA VAL A 243 -12.14 -12.19 24.71
C VAL A 243 -10.92 -12.58 23.87
N ALA A 244 -10.62 -11.82 22.81
CA ALA A 244 -9.47 -12.09 21.94
C ALA A 244 -8.11 -11.99 22.67
N LYS A 245 -8.01 -11.23 23.78
CA LYS A 245 -6.81 -11.15 24.61
C LYS A 245 -6.53 -12.43 25.42
N SER A 246 -7.54 -13.27 25.66
CA SER A 246 -7.38 -14.55 26.38
C SER A 246 -6.77 -15.66 25.52
N LEU A 247 -6.56 -15.40 24.22
CA LEU A 247 -6.02 -16.35 23.26
C LEU A 247 -4.49 -16.37 23.31
N THR A 248 -3.95 -17.54 23.60
CA THR A 248 -2.52 -17.83 23.74
C THR A 248 -1.95 -18.65 22.59
N ILE A 249 -2.81 -19.11 21.68
CA ILE A 249 -2.42 -19.93 20.51
C ILE A 249 -2.27 -19.08 19.25
N PRO A 250 -1.29 -19.36 18.38
CA PRO A 250 -1.16 -18.68 17.09
C PRO A 250 -2.27 -19.14 16.15
N VAL A 251 -2.92 -18.19 15.50
CA VAL A 251 -3.96 -18.44 14.50
C VAL A 251 -3.49 -17.89 13.16
N VAL A 252 -3.61 -18.69 12.10
CA VAL A 252 -3.27 -18.29 10.73
C VAL A 252 -4.42 -18.56 9.79
N TYR A 253 -4.59 -17.67 8.81
CA TYR A 253 -5.52 -17.83 7.71
C TYR A 253 -4.76 -18.17 6.43
N VAL A 254 -5.26 -19.15 5.69
CA VAL A 254 -4.79 -19.53 4.37
C VAL A 254 -5.91 -19.34 3.35
N THR A 255 -5.52 -19.00 2.11
CA THR A 255 -6.45 -18.77 1.00
C THR A 255 -7.20 -20.04 0.62
N ILE A 256 -8.20 -19.93 -0.24
CA ILE A 256 -9.07 -21.03 -0.67
C ILE A 256 -8.26 -22.02 -1.51
N GLU A 257 -7.50 -21.55 -2.49
CA GLU A 257 -6.66 -22.42 -3.33
C GLU A 257 -5.61 -23.15 -2.48
N ASP A 258 -4.88 -22.42 -1.63
CA ASP A 258 -3.86 -23.01 -0.77
C ASP A 258 -4.47 -23.96 0.25
N GLY A 259 -5.66 -23.66 0.76
CA GLY A 259 -6.43 -24.51 1.64
C GLY A 259 -6.83 -25.84 1.00
N GLN A 260 -7.26 -25.81 -0.26
CA GLN A 260 -7.56 -27.03 -1.01
C GLN A 260 -6.30 -27.85 -1.28
N ARG A 261 -5.18 -27.20 -1.62
CA ARG A 261 -3.89 -27.89 -1.78
C ARG A 261 -3.47 -28.57 -0.48
N LEU A 262 -3.61 -27.87 0.66
CA LEU A 262 -3.33 -28.42 1.98
C LEU A 262 -4.21 -29.64 2.29
N GLN A 263 -5.50 -29.61 1.94
CA GLN A 263 -6.40 -30.77 2.14
C GLN A 263 -5.95 -31.98 1.33
N ARG A 264 -5.62 -31.80 0.06
CA ARG A 264 -5.19 -32.90 -0.82
C ARG A 264 -3.95 -33.59 -0.24
N VAL A 265 -2.97 -32.82 0.21
CA VAL A 265 -1.74 -33.37 0.81
C VAL A 265 -2.01 -34.08 2.14
N LEU A 266 -2.96 -33.58 2.93
CA LEU A 266 -3.42 -34.26 4.15
C LEU A 266 -4.07 -35.61 3.86
N ASP A 267 -4.92 -35.65 2.82
CA ASP A 267 -5.60 -36.88 2.42
C ASP A 267 -4.62 -37.90 1.83
N ASP A 268 -3.60 -37.45 1.11
CA ASP A 268 -2.53 -38.29 0.57
C ASP A 268 -1.59 -38.83 1.67
N HIS A 269 -1.34 -38.03 2.72
CA HIS A 269 -0.35 -38.32 3.77
C HIS A 269 -0.93 -38.12 5.19
N PRO A 270 -1.88 -38.95 5.63
CA PRO A 270 -2.66 -38.70 6.86
C PRO A 270 -1.84 -38.77 8.16
N THR A 271 -0.80 -39.61 8.22
CA THR A 271 -0.05 -39.88 9.47
C THR A 271 1.38 -39.34 9.48
N SER A 272 1.95 -39.04 8.32
CA SER A 272 3.34 -38.60 8.17
C SER A 272 3.49 -37.08 8.06
N LEU A 273 2.40 -36.35 7.77
CA LEU A 273 2.45 -34.91 7.51
C LEU A 273 2.55 -34.09 8.80
N VAL A 274 3.56 -33.23 8.85
CA VAL A 274 3.78 -32.26 9.92
C VAL A 274 3.87 -30.85 9.34
N MET A 275 3.48 -29.87 10.17
CA MET A 275 3.46 -28.46 9.75
C MET A 275 4.21 -27.53 10.70
N ARG A 276 4.89 -26.55 10.13
CA ARG A 276 5.53 -25.43 10.82
C ARG A 276 4.85 -24.13 10.40
N THR A 277 4.70 -23.22 11.35
CA THR A 277 4.27 -21.84 11.07
C THR A 277 5.25 -20.90 11.71
N TYR A 278 5.74 -19.94 10.93
CA TYR A 278 6.73 -18.96 11.39
C TYR A 278 6.51 -17.61 10.71
N ARG A 279 7.09 -16.57 11.31
CA ARG A 279 7.04 -15.21 10.77
C ARG A 279 7.96 -15.08 9.55
N ARG A 280 7.46 -14.43 8.49
CA ARG A 280 8.27 -14.02 7.35
C ARG A 280 9.35 -13.04 7.81
N GLN A 281 10.59 -13.24 7.37
CA GLN A 281 11.66 -12.27 7.60
C GLN A 281 11.36 -11.01 6.77
N LEU A 282 11.15 -9.90 7.46
CA LEU A 282 11.13 -8.59 6.82
C LEU A 282 12.58 -8.09 6.72
N PRO A 283 12.99 -7.53 5.57
CA PRO A 283 14.30 -6.90 5.47
C PRO A 283 14.37 -5.76 6.50
N PHE A 284 15.52 -5.62 7.17
CA PHE A 284 15.72 -4.57 8.18
C PHE A 284 15.66 -3.15 7.58
N LEU A 285 15.92 -3.03 6.29
CA LEU A 285 15.90 -1.78 5.54
C LEU A 285 15.06 -1.99 4.29
N ASP A 286 13.91 -1.32 4.23
CA ASP A 286 13.12 -1.25 3.00
C ASP A 286 13.84 -0.35 2.01
N LEU A 287 14.09 -0.86 0.80
CA LEU A 287 14.76 -0.10 -0.25
C LEU A 287 14.04 1.22 -0.52
N SER A 288 12.70 1.20 -0.50
CA SER A 288 11.87 2.40 -0.65
C SER A 288 12.16 3.46 0.41
N SER A 289 12.34 3.06 1.67
CA SER A 289 12.66 3.98 2.76
C SER A 289 14.06 4.59 2.61
N VAL A 290 15.04 3.77 2.17
CA VAL A 290 16.39 4.26 1.89
C VAL A 290 16.39 5.24 0.71
N LEU A 291 15.63 4.92 -0.35
CA LEU A 291 15.48 5.80 -1.50
C LEU A 291 14.81 7.13 -1.13
N LEU A 292 13.73 7.09 -0.34
CA LEU A 292 13.05 8.31 0.13
C LEU A 292 13.95 9.16 1.01
N TRP A 293 14.71 8.54 1.90
CA TRP A 293 15.71 9.24 2.72
C TRP A 293 16.79 9.89 1.85
N ALA A 294 17.34 9.15 0.88
CA ALA A 294 18.38 9.66 -0.02
C ALA A 294 17.87 10.82 -0.89
N ILE A 295 16.64 10.72 -1.41
CA ILE A 295 15.99 11.81 -2.15
C ILE A 295 15.81 13.03 -1.24
N GLY A 296 15.35 12.85 0.01
CA GLY A 296 15.20 13.94 0.97
C GLY A 296 16.52 14.66 1.26
N VAL A 297 17.60 13.90 1.51
CA VAL A 297 18.95 14.46 1.73
C VAL A 297 19.48 15.17 0.48
N ALA A 298 19.30 14.59 -0.71
CA ALA A 298 19.70 15.21 -1.97
C ALA A 298 18.95 16.52 -2.22
N THR A 299 17.65 16.57 -1.95
CA THR A 299 16.84 17.79 -2.05
C THR A 299 17.32 18.87 -1.09
N ALA A 300 17.63 18.52 0.17
CA ALA A 300 18.14 19.48 1.16
C ALA A 300 19.52 20.04 0.76
N LEU A 301 20.44 19.17 0.30
CA LEU A 301 21.76 19.60 -0.20
C LEU A 301 21.64 20.44 -1.47
N GLY A 302 20.75 20.06 -2.38
CA GLY A 302 20.45 20.82 -3.59
C GLY A 302 19.93 22.21 -3.26
N ALA A 303 18.95 22.32 -2.37
CA ALA A 303 18.42 23.60 -1.92
C ALA A 303 19.52 24.48 -1.31
N ALA A 304 20.33 23.94 -0.40
CA ALA A 304 21.43 24.68 0.21
C ALA A 304 22.48 25.16 -0.82
N TYR A 305 22.76 24.34 -1.84
CA TYR A 305 23.67 24.72 -2.91
C TYR A 305 23.10 25.84 -3.79
N TYR A 306 21.85 25.73 -4.22
CA TYR A 306 21.18 26.76 -5.04
C TYR A 306 21.03 28.08 -4.30
N SER A 307 20.70 28.06 -3.00
CA SER A 307 20.60 29.27 -2.18
C SER A 307 21.94 30.02 -2.04
N ALA A 308 23.08 29.37 -2.28
CA ALA A 308 24.40 29.98 -2.20
C ALA A 308 24.91 30.59 -3.53
N ASP A 309 24.21 30.38 -4.66
CA ASP A 309 24.62 30.92 -5.98
C ASP A 309 24.74 32.45 -6.03
N PRO A 310 23.75 33.25 -5.57
CA PRO A 310 23.85 34.71 -5.63
C PRO A 310 25.00 35.25 -4.79
N THR A 311 25.27 34.63 -3.63
CA THR A 311 26.40 35.01 -2.77
C THR A 311 27.75 34.73 -3.43
N ARG A 312 27.85 33.64 -4.19
CA ARG A 312 29.06 33.25 -4.91
C ARG A 312 29.34 34.18 -6.09
N ARG A 313 28.31 34.49 -6.91
CA ARG A 313 28.42 35.46 -8.01
C ARG A 313 28.83 36.84 -7.50
N ARG A 314 28.31 37.27 -6.35
CA ARG A 314 28.69 38.54 -5.71
C ARG A 314 30.17 38.56 -5.29
N LYS A 315 30.67 37.47 -4.70
CA LYS A 315 32.10 37.33 -4.34
C LYS A 315 33.01 37.34 -5.56
N GLU A 316 32.63 36.65 -6.62
CA GLU A 316 33.40 36.63 -7.88
C GLU A 316 33.43 38.01 -8.55
N ARG A 317 32.30 38.73 -8.60
CA ARG A 317 32.24 40.12 -9.10
C ARG A 317 33.08 41.07 -8.25
N ALA A 318 33.05 40.94 -6.92
CA ALA A 318 33.85 41.74 -6.01
C ALA A 318 35.36 41.50 -6.23
N ALA A 319 35.78 40.23 -6.36
CA ALA A 319 37.17 39.89 -6.66
C ALA A 319 37.63 40.42 -8.03
N ALA A 320 36.79 40.34 -9.06
CA ALA A 320 37.09 40.89 -10.39
C ALA A 320 37.23 42.42 -10.36
N ARG A 321 36.38 43.12 -9.58
CA ARG A 321 36.48 44.59 -9.39
C ARG A 321 37.79 44.97 -8.71
N GLU A 322 38.21 44.24 -7.68
CA GLU A 322 39.50 44.47 -7.00
C GLU A 322 40.70 44.25 -7.93
N HIS A 323 40.68 43.17 -8.74
CA HIS A 323 41.72 42.96 -9.75
C HIS A 323 41.80 44.10 -10.78
N ARG A 324 40.64 44.62 -11.24
CA ARG A 324 40.60 45.75 -12.19
C ARG A 324 41.17 47.03 -11.57
N LYS A 325 40.95 47.28 -10.27
CA LYS A 325 41.56 48.41 -9.55
C LYS A 325 43.08 48.29 -9.46
N LEU A 326 43.60 47.13 -9.08
CA LEU A 326 45.04 46.87 -9.01
C LEU A 326 45.72 47.03 -10.37
N GLN A 327 45.07 46.59 -11.45
CA GLN A 327 45.58 46.75 -12.81
C GLN A 327 45.59 48.23 -13.27
N ARG A 328 44.58 49.03 -12.89
CA ARG A 328 44.55 50.47 -13.15
C ARG A 328 45.65 51.22 -12.39
N GLN A 329 45.95 50.84 -11.14
CA GLN A 329 47.05 51.45 -10.37
C GLN A 329 48.44 51.19 -10.96
N HIS A 330 48.64 50.07 -11.66
CA HIS A 330 49.92 49.76 -12.30
C HIS A 330 50.10 50.41 -13.68
N GLY A 331 49.01 50.91 -14.30
CA GLY A 331 49.00 51.49 -15.65
C GLY A 331 49.35 52.98 -15.75
N GLY A 332 49.58 53.67 -14.63
CA GLY A 332 50.19 55.00 -14.62
C GLY A 332 49.45 56.10 -15.39
N ASP A 333 48.12 56.11 -15.41
CA ASP A 333 47.35 57.26 -15.91
C ASP A 333 46.68 57.98 -14.74
N THR A 334 47.21 59.16 -14.42
CA THR A 334 46.74 60.03 -13.33
C THR A 334 45.99 61.19 -13.95
N THR A 335 44.72 60.97 -14.29
CA THR A 335 43.77 62.07 -14.50
C THR A 335 42.67 61.95 -13.46
N LEU A 336 42.65 62.93 -12.56
CA LEU A 336 41.56 63.21 -11.65
C LEU A 336 40.29 63.58 -12.45
N ASP A 337 39.14 63.36 -11.82
CA ASP A 337 37.77 63.61 -12.27
C ASP A 337 37.20 62.47 -13.13
N GLU A 338 36.21 61.68 -12.72
CA GLU A 338 35.03 61.97 -11.91
C GLU A 338 34.67 60.69 -11.15
N GLU A 339 34.65 60.72 -9.81
CA GLU A 339 33.99 59.70 -9.00
C GLU A 339 32.47 59.85 -9.24
N VAL A 340 32.00 59.36 -10.39
CA VAL A 340 30.59 59.02 -10.53
C VAL A 340 30.38 57.82 -9.62
N ASP A 341 29.59 58.06 -8.59
CA ASP A 341 29.06 57.11 -7.64
C ASP A 341 28.31 55.96 -8.38
N GLU A 342 29.04 55.02 -9.00
CA GLU A 342 28.53 53.74 -9.50
C GLU A 342 28.14 52.79 -8.34
N ARG A 343 27.75 53.35 -7.20
CA ARG A 343 27.13 52.67 -6.08
C ARG A 343 25.60 52.70 -6.16
N ALA A 344 25.05 53.30 -7.22
CA ALA A 344 23.63 53.60 -7.35
C ALA A 344 22.78 52.58 -8.14
N ASP A 345 23.34 51.52 -8.74
CA ASP A 345 22.52 50.60 -9.57
C ASP A 345 22.92 49.12 -9.46
N GLU A 346 23.30 48.67 -8.26
CA GLU A 346 23.07 47.25 -7.92
C GLU A 346 21.65 47.16 -7.38
N PRO A 347 20.72 46.42 -8.01
CA PRO A 347 19.48 46.09 -7.34
C PRO A 347 19.89 45.38 -6.06
N ARG A 348 19.67 46.04 -4.91
CA ARG A 348 19.64 45.36 -3.63
C ARG A 348 18.48 44.40 -3.77
N GLU A 349 18.76 43.18 -4.23
CA GLU A 349 17.84 42.07 -4.02
C GLU A 349 17.59 42.06 -2.53
N ASP A 350 16.38 42.48 -2.14
CA ASP A 350 15.99 42.63 -0.75
C ASP A 350 16.21 41.27 -0.07
N VAL A 351 17.31 41.17 0.66
CA VAL A 351 17.56 40.04 1.55
C VAL A 351 16.53 40.18 2.65
N TRP A 352 15.39 39.53 2.46
CA TRP A 352 14.33 39.48 3.48
C TRP A 352 14.91 38.78 4.70
N GLU A 353 15.32 39.57 5.70
CA GLU A 353 15.74 39.06 6.98
C GLU A 353 14.53 38.38 7.63
N LEU A 354 14.52 37.04 7.53
CA LEU A 354 13.49 36.19 8.12
C LEU A 354 13.61 36.25 9.64
N ASP A 355 12.96 37.26 10.22
CA ASP A 355 12.84 37.37 11.67
C ASP A 355 11.94 36.25 12.24
N ALA A 356 12.13 35.91 13.52
CA ALA A 356 11.36 34.86 14.21
C ALA A 356 9.83 35.09 14.12
N LYS A 357 9.41 36.34 13.98
CA LYS A 357 8.00 36.73 13.78
C LYS A 357 7.41 36.16 12.50
N HIS A 358 8.17 36.13 11.40
CA HIS A 358 7.73 35.56 10.13
C HIS A 358 7.58 34.05 10.22
N ALA A 359 8.50 33.38 10.92
CA ALA A 359 8.44 31.93 11.14
C ALA A 359 7.21 31.54 11.98
N VAL A 360 6.90 32.27 13.05
CA VAL A 360 5.70 32.04 13.87
C VAL A 360 4.43 32.28 13.04
N ALA A 361 4.38 33.36 12.25
CA ALA A 361 3.25 33.64 11.37
C ALA A 361 3.03 32.53 10.33
N PHE A 362 4.12 31.99 9.76
CA PHE A 362 4.05 30.87 8.82
C PHE A 362 3.47 29.61 9.47
N ILE A 363 3.93 29.23 10.68
CA ILE A 363 3.41 28.08 11.41
C ILE A 363 1.91 28.25 11.70
N ALA A 364 1.50 29.43 12.17
CA ALA A 364 0.10 29.72 12.46
C ALA A 364 -0.78 29.62 11.21
N LEU A 365 -0.37 30.24 10.10
CA LEU A 365 -1.12 30.24 8.84
C LEU A 365 -1.19 28.84 8.21
N ALA A 366 -0.09 28.08 8.23
CA ALA A 366 -0.05 26.70 7.78
C ALA A 366 -1.00 25.82 8.63
N GLY A 367 -1.03 26.02 9.94
CA GLY A 367 -1.95 25.31 10.84
C GLY A 367 -3.42 25.61 10.55
N VAL A 368 -3.77 26.87 10.29
CA VAL A 368 -5.13 27.27 9.89
C VAL A 368 -5.50 26.61 8.55
N PHE A 369 -4.61 26.65 7.56
CA PHE A 369 -4.85 26.09 6.24
C PHE A 369 -5.03 24.57 6.27
N LEU A 370 -4.20 23.85 7.03
CA LEU A 370 -4.35 22.41 7.27
C LEU A 370 -5.65 22.07 7.97
N THR A 371 -6.08 22.88 8.94
CA THR A 371 -7.37 22.71 9.63
C THR A 371 -8.53 22.90 8.66
N VAL A 372 -8.47 23.91 7.79
CA VAL A 372 -9.47 24.14 6.74
C VAL A 372 -9.52 22.97 5.77
N PHE A 373 -8.37 22.44 5.34
CA PHE A 373 -8.31 21.25 4.47
C PHE A 373 -8.83 19.98 5.13
N TYR A 374 -8.69 19.86 6.45
CA TYR A 374 -9.23 18.73 7.20
C TYR A 374 -10.76 18.79 7.33
N TYR A 375 -11.32 19.98 7.59
CA TYR A 375 -12.76 20.15 7.85
C TYR A 375 -13.59 20.38 6.57
N VAL A 376 -13.04 21.08 5.59
CA VAL A 376 -13.71 21.30 4.30
C VAL A 376 -13.32 20.16 3.38
N LYS A 377 -14.30 19.35 2.94
CA LYS A 377 -14.08 18.24 2.00
C LYS A 377 -13.78 18.74 0.59
N ILE A 378 -12.66 19.44 0.40
CA ILE A 378 -12.20 19.95 -0.90
C ILE A 378 -11.37 18.89 -1.63
N GLY A 379 -11.84 17.63 -1.62
CA GLY A 379 -11.08 16.47 -2.12
C GLY A 379 -10.62 16.60 -3.57
N GLY A 380 -11.33 17.40 -4.39
CA GLY A 380 -10.95 17.68 -5.77
C GLY A 380 -9.96 18.84 -5.96
N ALA A 381 -9.85 19.80 -5.03
CA ALA A 381 -8.93 20.93 -5.22
C ALA A 381 -7.52 20.64 -4.71
N ILE A 382 -7.35 19.73 -3.75
CA ILE A 382 -6.03 19.36 -3.22
C ILE A 382 -5.11 18.85 -4.34
N PRO A 383 -5.55 17.92 -5.24
CA PRO A 383 -4.74 17.52 -6.38
C PRO A 383 -4.42 18.68 -7.33
N VAL A 384 -5.38 19.58 -7.59
CA VAL A 384 -5.18 20.72 -8.49
C VAL A 384 -4.15 21.72 -7.94
N LEU A 385 -4.25 22.08 -6.66
CA LEU A 385 -3.29 22.94 -5.98
C LEU A 385 -1.90 22.30 -5.89
N PHE A 386 -1.85 20.98 -5.69
CA PHE A 386 -0.61 20.22 -5.72
C PHE A 386 0.02 20.21 -7.12
N CYS A 387 -0.78 20.02 -8.18
CA CYS A 387 -0.31 20.08 -9.56
C CYS A 387 0.20 21.48 -9.94
N LEU A 388 -0.50 22.54 -9.54
CA LEU A 388 -0.07 23.92 -9.82
C LEU A 388 1.23 24.28 -9.11
N SER A 389 1.35 23.92 -7.82
CA SER A 389 2.59 24.14 -7.05
C SER A 389 3.75 23.26 -7.56
N GLY A 390 3.47 22.01 -7.90
CA GLY A 390 4.43 21.10 -8.53
C GLY A 390 4.94 21.63 -9.87
N ALA A 391 4.04 22.11 -10.74
CA ALA A 391 4.41 22.69 -12.03
C ALA A 391 5.30 23.93 -11.85
N ALA A 392 4.91 24.87 -10.97
CA ALA A 392 5.70 26.08 -10.71
C ALA A 392 7.10 25.76 -10.17
N THR A 393 7.20 24.84 -9.20
CA THR A 393 8.49 24.43 -8.62
C THR A 393 9.37 23.67 -9.61
N LEU A 394 8.80 22.78 -10.42
CA LEU A 394 9.50 22.10 -11.52
C LEU A 394 10.03 23.09 -12.56
N THR A 395 9.25 24.11 -12.90
CA THR A 395 9.67 25.16 -13.82
C THR A 395 10.90 25.90 -13.31
N GLN A 396 10.88 26.33 -12.05
CA GLN A 396 11.96 27.13 -11.47
C GLN A 396 13.22 26.31 -11.16
N VAL A 397 13.07 25.10 -10.63
CA VAL A 397 14.20 24.31 -10.13
C VAL A 397 14.82 23.44 -11.22
N VAL A 398 14.04 23.00 -12.20
CA VAL A 398 14.48 22.02 -13.20
C VAL A 398 14.42 22.59 -14.61
N ALA A 399 13.26 23.06 -15.06
CA ALA A 399 13.06 23.38 -16.48
C ALA A 399 13.83 24.62 -16.90
N ALA A 400 13.78 25.70 -16.12
CA ALA A 400 14.49 26.95 -16.41
C ALA A 400 16.03 26.76 -16.44
N PRO A 401 16.69 26.17 -15.44
CA PRO A 401 18.14 25.94 -15.51
C PRO A 401 18.54 24.91 -16.58
N ALA A 402 17.71 23.90 -16.84
CA ALA A 402 17.97 22.96 -17.94
C ALA A 402 17.91 23.65 -19.31
N LEU A 403 16.98 24.58 -19.49
CA LEU A 403 16.82 25.33 -20.74
C LEU A 403 17.91 26.39 -20.94
N GLU A 404 18.34 27.05 -19.86
CA GLU A 404 19.52 27.93 -19.86
C GLU A 404 20.80 27.19 -20.24
N TRP A 405 20.91 25.93 -19.83
CA TRP A 405 22.03 25.08 -20.23
C TRP A 405 21.94 24.60 -21.69
N LEU A 406 20.75 24.19 -22.15
CA LEU A 406 20.56 23.60 -23.47
C LEU A 406 20.56 24.64 -24.60
N ILE A 407 19.99 25.84 -24.35
CA ILE A 407 19.85 26.92 -25.34
C ILE A 407 20.18 28.28 -24.67
N PRO A 408 21.45 28.54 -24.33
CA PRO A 408 21.86 29.74 -23.60
C PRO A 408 21.49 31.05 -24.32
N SER A 409 21.50 31.04 -25.66
CA SER A 409 21.22 32.22 -26.50
C SER A 409 19.78 32.71 -26.45
N VAL A 410 18.82 31.83 -26.16
CA VAL A 410 17.38 32.15 -26.10
C VAL A 410 16.93 32.37 -24.66
N ALA A 411 17.55 31.65 -23.72
CA ALA A 411 17.15 31.64 -22.32
C ALA A 411 17.48 32.93 -21.54
N SER A 412 18.51 33.68 -21.94
CA SER A 412 18.89 34.95 -21.30
C SER A 412 18.08 36.16 -21.76
N ARG A 413 17.09 35.97 -22.65
CA ARG A 413 16.32 37.07 -23.23
C ARG A 413 15.13 37.39 -22.32
N GLU A 414 14.95 38.66 -22.00
CA GLU A 414 13.85 39.14 -21.17
C GLU A 414 12.70 39.63 -22.06
N VAL A 415 11.47 39.31 -21.67
CA VAL A 415 10.25 39.74 -22.35
C VAL A 415 9.38 40.50 -21.36
N ILE A 416 8.88 41.65 -21.79
CA ILE A 416 7.97 42.48 -21.00
C ILE A 416 6.58 41.84 -21.06
N LEU A 417 6.03 41.48 -19.89
CA LEU A 417 4.69 40.93 -19.81
C LEU A 417 3.66 42.06 -19.94
N PRO A 418 2.77 42.02 -20.95
CA PRO A 418 1.89 43.13 -21.29
C PRO A 418 0.81 43.45 -20.24
N LEU A 419 0.66 42.61 -19.20
CA LEU A 419 -0.39 42.74 -18.19
C LEU A 419 0.11 43.26 -16.82
N LEU A 420 1.39 43.03 -16.48
CA LEU A 420 1.94 43.33 -15.15
C LEU A 420 3.05 44.40 -15.17
N GLY A 421 3.58 44.76 -16.35
CA GLY A 421 4.66 45.74 -16.48
C GLY A 421 6.05 45.20 -16.10
N ASP A 422 6.13 43.98 -15.54
CA ASP A 422 7.38 43.34 -15.15
C ASP A 422 8.05 42.58 -16.31
N THR A 423 9.38 42.47 -16.24
CA THR A 423 10.19 41.65 -17.15
C THR A 423 10.26 40.21 -16.63
N ALA A 424 9.93 39.23 -17.49
CA ALA A 424 10.11 37.82 -17.19
C ALA A 424 11.13 37.19 -18.14
N ARG A 425 11.92 36.24 -17.62
CA ARG A 425 12.88 35.49 -18.44
C ARG A 425 12.13 34.50 -19.34
N ILE A 426 12.52 34.40 -20.60
CA ILE A 426 11.94 33.42 -21.53
C ILE A 426 12.14 31.98 -21.02
N SER A 427 13.20 31.72 -20.27
CA SER A 427 13.46 30.40 -19.66
C SER A 427 12.35 29.94 -18.72
N GLU A 428 11.76 30.85 -17.95
CA GLU A 428 10.67 30.56 -17.02
C GLU A 428 9.35 30.30 -17.76
N LEU A 429 9.04 31.11 -18.77
CA LEU A 429 7.85 30.95 -19.60
C LEU A 429 7.87 29.64 -20.39
N LEU A 430 9.02 29.32 -21.01
CA LEU A 430 9.16 28.11 -21.80
C LEU A 430 9.29 26.84 -20.93
N GLY A 431 9.80 26.98 -19.70
CA GLY A 431 9.84 25.90 -18.70
C GLY A 431 8.48 25.57 -18.07
N LEU A 432 7.49 26.45 -18.17
CA LEU A 432 6.12 26.21 -17.70
C LEU A 432 5.40 25.14 -18.54
N VAL A 433 5.67 25.10 -19.84
CA VAL A 433 5.03 24.18 -20.79
C VAL A 433 5.33 22.71 -20.47
N PRO A 434 6.60 22.25 -20.38
CA PRO A 434 6.89 20.85 -20.06
C PRO A 434 6.47 20.47 -18.64
N SER A 435 6.55 21.40 -17.68
CA SER A 435 6.18 21.16 -16.28
C SER A 435 4.66 21.02 -16.12
N GLY A 436 3.87 21.83 -16.84
CA GLY A 436 2.42 21.72 -16.90
C GLY A 436 1.94 20.45 -17.60
N VAL A 437 2.60 20.04 -18.69
CA VAL A 437 2.31 18.76 -19.37
C VAL A 437 2.57 17.57 -18.43
N LEU A 438 3.69 17.58 -17.70
CA LEU A 438 4.01 16.52 -16.74
C LEU A 438 2.98 16.46 -15.60
N ALA A 439 2.59 17.61 -15.04
CA ALA A 439 1.57 17.69 -14.00
C ALA A 439 0.19 17.23 -14.50
N GLY A 440 -0.15 17.52 -15.76
CA GLY A 440 -1.39 17.08 -16.40
C GLY A 440 -1.41 15.61 -16.80
N LEU A 441 -0.26 14.97 -17.00
CA LEU A 441 -0.15 13.51 -17.21
C LEU A 441 -0.19 12.73 -15.90
N TRP A 442 0.20 13.36 -14.78
CA TRP A 442 0.14 12.77 -13.45
C TRP A 442 -1.27 12.73 -12.87
N TYR A 443 -2.05 13.79 -13.13
CA TYR A 443 -3.47 13.84 -12.80
C TYR A 443 -4.29 12.99 -13.76
#